data_AF-A0A534XYG3-F1
#
_entry.id   AF-A0A534XYG3-F1
#
_cell.length_a   1.000
_cell.length_b   1.000
_cell.length_c   1.000
_cell.angle_alpha   90.00
_cell.angle_beta   90.00
_cell.angle_gamma   90.00
#
_symmetry.space_group_name_H-M   'P 1'
#
loop_
_entity.id
_entity.type
_entity.pdbx_description
1 polymer ?
#
loop_
_entity_poly.entity_id
_entity_poly.type
_entity_poly.pdbx_seq_one_letter_code
_entity_poly.pdbx_strand_id
1 'polypeptide(L)'
;MKFHYDMQIESQPDAVEAVLRRPVPRLDSSRPLLFCGQGTSLHAARVAAAWAGYPALAVESHDAALRTAVPPGAQVVVVSHSGGGFTPAVLRKARAAGAATFAICSDAAPADADHVVRTCPPERAQTHTVSYVTGLAALGQMLGLDLSSAPGLLRDALAEPAPVDAARRLAAKDPLLVTGFGFDAIAAAEAALKLKEATFQWAEGLSVEQALHGPQAALHPRMGAVLFNPDDDDGGRTARLRELCVTVGV
;
A
#
# COMPACT_ATOMS: atom_id res chain seq x y z
N MET A 1 20.86 7.38 -18.02
CA MET A 1 19.88 8.37 -17.53
C MET A 1 19.26 7.78 -16.27
N LYS A 2 19.22 8.52 -15.16
CA LYS A 2 18.65 8.03 -13.89
C LYS A 2 17.32 8.74 -13.67
N PHE A 3 16.21 8.01 -13.61
CA PHE A 3 14.89 8.60 -13.46
C PHE A 3 14.67 9.05 -12.01
N HIS A 4 13.80 10.04 -11.79
CA HIS A 4 13.39 10.41 -10.43
C HIS A 4 12.81 9.22 -9.67
N TYR A 5 12.08 8.36 -10.38
CA TYR A 5 11.52 7.13 -9.84
C TYR A 5 12.60 6.19 -9.26
N ASP A 6 13.69 5.95 -10.00
CA ASP A 6 14.80 5.10 -9.53
C ASP A 6 15.49 5.69 -8.30
N MET A 7 15.81 7.00 -8.35
CA MET A 7 16.43 7.68 -7.22
C MET A 7 15.55 7.67 -5.97
N GLN A 8 14.23 7.77 -6.16
CA GLN A 8 13.27 7.67 -5.06
C GLN A 8 13.27 6.26 -4.47
N ILE A 9 13.19 5.20 -5.30
CA ILE A 9 13.28 3.81 -4.84
C ILE A 9 14.56 3.56 -4.04
N GLU A 10 15.71 3.99 -4.56
CA GLU A 10 17.01 3.81 -3.89
C GLU A 10 17.10 4.54 -2.54
N SER A 11 16.35 5.62 -2.34
CA SER A 11 16.34 6.39 -1.09
C SER A 11 15.43 5.83 0.00
N GLN A 12 14.63 4.80 -0.31
CA GLN A 12 13.64 4.24 0.61
C GLN A 12 14.22 3.79 1.95
N PRO A 13 15.36 3.07 2.02
CA PRO A 13 15.87 2.60 3.31
C PRO A 13 16.18 3.74 4.28
N ASP A 14 16.88 4.77 3.80
CA ASP A 14 17.27 5.92 4.60
C ASP A 14 16.06 6.76 5.00
N ALA A 15 15.07 6.90 4.10
CA ALA A 15 13.83 7.61 4.39
C ALA A 15 12.99 6.88 5.46
N VAL A 16 12.89 5.55 5.39
CA VAL A 16 12.22 4.74 6.40
C VAL A 16 12.95 4.82 7.74
N GLU A 17 14.27 4.69 7.73
CA GLU A 17 15.09 4.83 8.94
C GLU A 17 14.91 6.21 9.60
N ALA A 18 14.84 7.28 8.81
CA ALA A 18 14.57 8.62 9.31
C ALA A 18 13.19 8.74 9.97
N VAL A 19 12.15 8.09 9.42
CA VAL A 19 10.80 8.07 10.01
C VAL A 19 10.76 7.25 11.29
N LEU A 20 11.46 6.11 11.35
CA LEU A 20 11.52 5.24 12.54
C LEU A 20 12.22 5.90 13.74
N ARG A 21 13.02 6.96 13.51
CA ARG A 21 13.66 7.74 14.57
C ARG A 21 12.79 8.89 15.07
N ARG A 22 11.70 9.24 14.37
CA ARG A 22 10.80 10.34 14.75
C ARG A 22 9.74 9.82 15.71
N PRO A 23 9.46 10.50 16.84
CA PRO A 23 8.35 10.13 17.69
C PRO A 23 7.03 10.34 16.95
N VAL A 24 6.12 9.37 17.06
CA VAL A 24 4.77 9.43 16.52
C VAL A 24 3.74 9.23 17.63
N PRO A 25 2.54 9.82 17.54
CA PRO A 25 1.47 9.55 18.49
C PRO A 25 1.06 8.07 18.42
N ARG A 26 0.58 7.51 19.53
CA ARG A 26 0.08 6.13 19.56
C ARG A 26 -1.40 6.09 19.25
N LEU A 27 -1.81 5.11 18.45
CA LEU A 27 -3.20 4.76 18.25
C LEU A 27 -3.65 3.81 19.35
N ASP A 28 -4.85 4.03 19.87
CA ASP A 28 -5.49 3.10 20.79
C ASP A 28 -6.23 2.01 20.00
N SER A 29 -5.65 0.82 19.91
CA SER A 29 -6.22 -0.31 19.16
C SER A 29 -7.46 -0.93 19.83
N SER A 30 -7.83 -0.51 21.05
CA SER A 30 -9.09 -0.91 21.68
C SER A 30 -10.31 -0.14 21.15
N ARG A 31 -10.07 0.97 20.45
CA ARG A 31 -11.10 1.83 19.87
C ARG A 31 -11.25 1.58 18.36
N PRO A 32 -12.40 1.88 17.75
CA PRO A 32 -12.56 1.79 16.30
C PRO A 32 -11.50 2.62 15.57
N LEU A 33 -10.80 2.01 14.63
CA LEU A 33 -9.79 2.66 13.80
C LEU A 33 -10.31 2.73 12.37
N LEU A 34 -10.41 3.95 11.82
CA LEU A 34 -10.78 4.16 10.43
C LEU A 34 -9.61 4.75 9.66
N PHE A 35 -8.94 3.91 8.88
CA PHE A 35 -7.85 4.31 8.00
C PHE A 35 -8.40 4.71 6.62
N CYS A 36 -8.02 5.89 6.14
CA CYS A 36 -8.53 6.46 4.92
C CYS A 36 -7.38 6.80 3.96
N GLY A 37 -7.56 6.55 2.68
CA GLY A 37 -6.60 6.95 1.64
C GLY A 37 -7.18 6.87 0.24
N GLN A 38 -6.39 7.27 -0.77
CA GLN A 38 -6.72 7.11 -2.19
C GLN A 38 -5.49 6.59 -2.93
N GLY A 39 -5.68 5.69 -3.91
CA GLY A 39 -4.58 5.05 -4.65
C GLY A 39 -3.58 4.35 -3.71
N THR A 40 -2.30 4.64 -3.86
CA THR A 40 -1.23 4.14 -2.98
C THR A 40 -1.47 4.36 -1.49
N SER A 41 -2.05 5.50 -1.12
CA SER A 41 -2.37 5.77 0.28
C SER A 41 -3.50 4.87 0.80
N LEU A 42 -4.41 4.41 -0.06
CA LEU A 42 -5.42 3.41 0.32
C LEU A 42 -4.77 2.04 0.57
N HIS A 43 -3.77 1.65 -0.23
CA HIS A 43 -3.02 0.43 0.04
C HIS A 43 -2.29 0.49 1.39
N ALA A 44 -1.69 1.65 1.74
CA ALA A 44 -1.10 1.84 3.06
C ALA A 44 -2.14 1.76 4.19
N ALA A 45 -3.31 2.38 4.00
CA ALA A 45 -4.43 2.28 4.93
C ALA A 45 -4.91 0.83 5.13
N ARG A 46 -4.95 0.02 4.05
CA ARG A 46 -5.31 -1.41 4.11
C ARG A 46 -4.30 -2.22 4.90
N VAL A 47 -3.00 -1.99 4.70
CA VAL A 47 -1.95 -2.65 5.51
C VAL A 47 -2.11 -2.29 6.98
N ALA A 48 -2.29 -1.00 7.31
CA ALA A 48 -2.45 -0.57 8.69
C ALA A 48 -3.71 -1.14 9.36
N ALA A 49 -4.84 -1.21 8.64
CA ALA A 49 -6.05 -1.85 9.15
C ALA A 49 -5.83 -3.35 9.41
N ALA A 50 -5.12 -4.05 8.51
CA ALA A 50 -4.81 -5.46 8.69
C ALA A 50 -3.84 -5.70 9.86
N TRP A 51 -2.85 -4.84 10.09
CA TRP A 51 -1.99 -4.89 11.28
C TRP A 51 -2.75 -4.64 12.58
N ALA A 52 -3.66 -3.67 12.59
CA ALA A 52 -4.43 -3.32 13.77
C ALA A 52 -5.45 -4.40 14.16
N GLY A 53 -5.95 -5.17 13.19
CA GLY A 53 -7.00 -6.16 13.41
C GLY A 53 -8.34 -5.50 13.76
N TYR A 54 -9.33 -6.31 14.16
CA TYR A 54 -10.64 -5.79 14.54
C TYR A 54 -10.55 -4.96 15.84
N PRO A 55 -11.19 -3.77 15.94
CA PRO A 55 -12.19 -3.17 15.05
C PRO A 55 -11.64 -2.09 14.08
N ALA A 56 -10.57 -2.38 13.33
CA ALA A 56 -10.04 -1.49 12.30
C ALA A 56 -10.64 -1.73 10.91
N LEU A 57 -10.81 -0.65 10.14
CA LEU A 57 -11.24 -0.68 8.75
C LEU A 57 -10.42 0.27 7.88
N ALA A 58 -10.15 -0.14 6.64
CA ALA A 58 -9.61 0.74 5.60
C ALA A 58 -10.72 1.10 4.61
N VAL A 59 -10.87 2.40 4.35
CA VAL A 59 -11.93 2.94 3.49
C VAL A 59 -11.34 3.96 2.52
N GLU A 60 -11.83 3.99 1.29
CA GLU A 60 -11.42 5.03 0.35
C GLU A 60 -11.82 6.41 0.88
N SER A 61 -10.94 7.42 0.82
CA SER A 61 -11.22 8.74 1.39
C SER A 61 -12.46 9.42 0.77
N HIS A 62 -12.73 9.16 -0.51
CA HIS A 62 -13.96 9.63 -1.16
C HIS A 62 -15.21 9.09 -0.46
N ASP A 63 -15.22 7.78 -0.21
CA ASP A 63 -16.32 7.10 0.46
C ASP A 63 -16.41 7.53 1.94
N ALA A 64 -15.26 7.63 2.61
CA ALA A 64 -15.19 8.12 3.98
C ALA A 64 -15.81 9.52 4.10
N ALA A 65 -15.49 10.42 3.17
CA ALA A 65 -16.04 11.77 3.14
C ALA A 65 -17.56 11.76 2.92
N LEU A 66 -18.05 10.98 1.96
CA LEU A 66 -19.44 11.11 1.48
C LEU A 66 -20.44 10.14 2.13
N ARG A 67 -20.06 8.90 2.39
CA ARG A 67 -21.01 7.82 2.75
C ARG A 67 -20.72 7.11 4.07
N THR A 68 -19.45 6.92 4.42
CA THR A 68 -19.10 6.09 5.58
C THR A 68 -19.38 6.84 6.88
N ALA A 69 -20.12 6.22 7.79
CA ALA A 69 -20.32 6.77 9.13
C ALA A 69 -19.01 6.70 9.92
N VAL A 70 -18.76 7.70 10.76
CA VAL A 70 -17.65 7.68 11.72
C VAL A 70 -18.17 7.05 13.01
N PRO A 71 -17.67 5.87 13.42
CA PRO A 71 -18.17 5.23 14.64
C PRO A 71 -17.92 6.11 15.88
N PRO A 72 -18.81 6.07 16.90
CA PRO A 72 -18.58 6.77 18.15
C PRO A 72 -17.24 6.36 18.78
N GLY A 73 -16.46 7.36 19.21
CA GLY A 73 -15.15 7.12 19.81
C GLY A 73 -14.07 6.63 18.84
N ALA A 74 -14.30 6.63 17.53
CA ALA A 74 -13.29 6.25 16.56
C ALA A 74 -12.06 7.18 16.58
N GLN A 75 -10.93 6.66 16.11
CA GLN A 75 -9.81 7.45 15.63
C GLN A 75 -9.79 7.36 14.10
N VAL A 76 -9.78 8.51 13.43
CA VAL A 76 -9.76 8.58 11.96
C VAL A 76 -8.38 9.00 11.49
N VAL A 77 -7.78 8.15 10.67
CA VAL A 77 -6.40 8.25 10.23
C VAL A 77 -6.38 8.41 8.72
N VAL A 78 -6.02 9.58 8.22
CA VAL A 78 -5.97 9.84 6.77
C VAL A 78 -4.53 9.82 6.27
N VAL A 79 -4.24 8.90 5.36
CA VAL A 79 -2.96 8.79 4.66
C VAL A 79 -3.08 9.54 3.34
N SER A 80 -2.22 10.54 3.12
CA SER A 80 -2.22 11.34 1.89
C SER A 80 -0.89 12.07 1.72
N HIS A 81 -0.11 11.69 0.70
CA HIS A 81 1.18 12.33 0.43
C HIS A 81 1.09 13.86 0.27
N SER A 82 0.09 14.33 -0.48
CA SER A 82 -0.10 15.75 -0.78
C SER A 82 -0.97 16.50 0.25
N GLY A 83 -1.68 15.79 1.13
CA GLY A 83 -2.72 16.38 1.99
C GLY A 83 -3.97 16.86 1.22
N GLY A 84 -4.01 16.66 -0.10
CA GLY A 84 -5.09 17.11 -0.98
C GLY A 84 -6.22 16.10 -1.15
N GLY A 85 -6.98 16.25 -2.25
CA GLY A 85 -8.11 15.37 -2.57
C GLY A 85 -9.21 15.43 -1.52
N PHE A 86 -9.71 14.28 -1.08
CA PHE A 86 -10.75 14.20 -0.06
C PHE A 86 -10.22 14.30 1.38
N THR A 87 -8.91 14.43 1.58
CA THR A 87 -8.29 14.50 2.92
C THR A 87 -8.95 15.55 3.83
N PRO A 88 -9.14 16.81 3.41
CA PRO A 88 -9.77 17.81 4.28
C PRO A 88 -11.24 17.50 4.59
N ALA A 89 -11.96 16.88 3.65
CA ALA A 89 -13.36 16.52 3.85
C ALA A 89 -13.52 15.38 4.88
N VAL A 90 -12.65 14.37 4.81
CA VAL A 90 -12.61 13.28 5.80
C VAL A 90 -12.26 13.82 7.19
N LEU A 91 -11.22 14.65 7.31
CA LEU A 91 -10.80 15.22 8.59
C LEU A 91 -11.89 16.10 9.21
N ARG A 92 -12.54 16.98 8.43
CA ARG A 92 -13.67 17.79 8.92
C ARG A 92 -14.84 16.92 9.39
N LYS A 93 -15.20 15.88 8.63
CA LYS A 93 -16.29 14.98 9.01
C LYS A 93 -15.98 14.20 10.28
N ALA A 94 -14.76 13.70 10.42
CA ALA A 94 -14.30 13.03 11.62
C ALA A 94 -14.34 13.95 12.84
N ARG A 95 -13.83 15.17 12.73
CA ARG A 95 -13.88 16.19 13.79
C ARG A 95 -15.32 16.52 14.19
N ALA A 96 -16.22 16.70 13.22
CA ALA A 96 -17.64 16.97 13.47
C ALA A 96 -18.35 15.79 14.17
N ALA A 97 -17.88 14.56 13.97
CA ALA A 97 -18.35 13.38 14.68
C ALA A 97 -17.66 13.15 16.04
N GLY A 98 -16.79 14.06 16.47
CA GLY A 98 -16.04 13.96 17.73
C GLY A 98 -14.92 12.90 17.73
N ALA A 99 -14.51 12.41 16.57
CA ALA A 99 -13.39 11.48 16.45
C ALA A 99 -12.05 12.21 16.54
N ALA A 100 -11.04 11.55 17.12
CA ALA A 100 -9.67 12.04 17.08
C ALA A 100 -9.13 11.88 15.65
N THR A 101 -8.45 12.92 15.15
CA THR A 101 -8.01 12.96 13.75
C THR A 101 -6.49 12.92 13.61
N PHE A 102 -6.02 12.08 12.69
CA PHE A 102 -4.62 11.90 12.37
C PHE A 102 -4.40 12.07 10.87
N ALA A 103 -3.34 12.78 10.47
CA ALA A 103 -2.94 12.93 9.08
C ALA A 103 -1.49 12.44 8.88
N ILE A 104 -1.30 11.47 7.99
CA ILE A 104 0.02 10.97 7.57
C ILE A 104 0.30 11.53 6.19
N CYS A 105 1.30 12.40 6.07
CA CYS A 105 1.54 13.15 4.84
C CYS A 105 3.02 13.52 4.66
N SER A 106 3.36 14.09 3.50
CA SER A 106 4.72 14.59 3.24
C SER A 106 5.09 15.76 4.16
N ASP A 107 6.38 16.07 4.25
CA ASP A 107 6.91 17.16 5.07
C ASP A 107 6.29 18.54 4.73
N ALA A 108 5.89 18.76 3.47
CA ALA A 108 5.35 20.05 3.00
C ALA A 108 3.81 20.08 2.85
N ALA A 109 3.11 18.95 3.06
CA ALA A 109 1.67 18.90 2.82
C ALA A 109 0.87 19.77 3.81
N PRO A 110 -0.20 20.46 3.39
CA PRO A 110 -1.15 21.00 4.33
C PRO A 110 -1.91 19.87 5.03
N ALA A 111 -2.12 19.98 6.34
CA ALA A 111 -2.94 19.04 7.10
C ALA A 111 -3.56 19.75 8.32
N ASP A 112 -4.89 19.71 8.42
CA ASP A 112 -5.66 20.17 9.58
C ASP A 112 -6.25 18.95 10.30
N ALA A 113 -5.44 18.40 11.21
CA ALA A 113 -5.77 17.25 12.05
C ALA A 113 -5.24 17.51 13.46
N ASP A 114 -5.79 16.82 14.46
CA ASP A 114 -5.33 16.92 15.85
C ASP A 114 -3.87 16.44 15.98
N HIS A 115 -3.50 15.46 15.16
CA HIS A 115 -2.13 14.98 15.05
C HIS A 115 -1.69 14.89 13.58
N VAL A 116 -0.52 15.46 13.27
CA VAL A 116 0.08 15.39 11.93
C VAL A 116 1.41 14.66 12.01
N VAL A 117 1.54 13.59 11.24
CA VAL A 117 2.74 12.76 11.13
C VAL A 117 3.38 12.96 9.77
N ARG A 118 4.62 13.47 9.79
CA ARG A 118 5.40 13.82 8.60
C ARG A 118 6.34 12.69 8.22
N THR A 119 6.26 12.27 6.96
CA THR A 119 6.95 11.06 6.46
C THR A 119 8.22 11.42 5.70
N CYS A 120 8.08 11.89 4.47
CA CYS A 120 9.20 12.21 3.59
C CYS A 120 8.99 13.56 2.87
N PRO A 121 10.03 14.10 2.21
CA PRO A 121 9.86 15.23 1.31
C PRO A 121 8.86 14.92 0.18
N PRO A 122 8.27 15.96 -0.45
CA PRO A 122 7.43 15.77 -1.62
C PRO A 122 8.16 15.02 -2.75
N GLU A 123 7.64 13.83 -3.08
CA GLU A 123 8.04 13.03 -4.22
C GLU A 123 7.87 13.78 -5.56
N ARG A 124 8.83 13.57 -6.48
CA ARG A 124 8.83 14.19 -7.80
C ARG A 124 8.16 13.30 -8.85
N ALA A 125 8.39 11.98 -8.78
CA ALA A 125 7.65 11.01 -9.56
C ALA A 125 6.20 10.95 -9.07
N GLN A 126 5.25 10.96 -10.01
CA GLN A 126 3.81 10.80 -9.73
C GLN A 126 3.48 9.36 -9.31
N THR A 127 4.30 8.39 -9.73
CA THR A 127 4.28 7.02 -9.24
C THR A 127 4.93 6.98 -7.85
N HIS A 128 4.14 7.22 -6.81
CA HIS A 128 4.64 7.28 -5.42
C HIS A 128 5.30 5.97 -4.99
N THR A 129 6.45 6.07 -4.32
CA THR A 129 7.19 4.92 -3.77
C THR A 129 7.68 5.19 -2.36
N VAL A 130 8.40 6.30 -2.12
CA VAL A 130 8.97 6.63 -0.81
C VAL A 130 7.87 6.92 0.19
N SER A 131 6.85 7.69 -0.21
CA SER A 131 5.72 8.03 0.67
C SER A 131 4.91 6.80 1.09
N TYR A 132 4.88 5.75 0.26
CA TYR A 132 4.22 4.49 0.61
C TYR A 132 4.94 3.80 1.77
N VAL A 133 6.22 3.48 1.60
CA VAL A 133 6.98 2.73 2.60
C VAL A 133 7.24 3.54 3.88
N THR A 134 7.43 4.86 3.77
CA THR A 134 7.56 5.74 4.94
C THR A 134 6.22 5.95 5.66
N GLY A 135 5.10 5.96 4.91
CA GLY A 135 3.76 5.93 5.49
C GLY A 135 3.50 4.66 6.28
N LEU A 136 3.89 3.49 5.75
CA LEU A 136 3.84 2.21 6.46
C LEU A 136 4.68 2.22 7.74
N ALA A 137 5.91 2.77 7.68
CA ALA A 137 6.78 2.90 8.85
C ALA A 137 6.15 3.78 9.94
N ALA A 138 5.54 4.91 9.57
CA ALA A 138 4.81 5.77 10.50
C ALA A 138 3.60 5.03 11.12
N LEU A 139 2.75 4.41 10.30
CA LEU A 139 1.56 3.69 10.75
C LEU A 139 1.91 2.52 11.68
N GLY A 140 2.94 1.74 11.35
CA GLY A 140 3.42 0.65 12.18
C GLY A 140 3.90 1.13 13.56
N GLN A 141 4.67 2.22 13.62
CA GLN A 141 5.07 2.81 14.91
C GLN A 141 3.87 3.34 15.73
N MET A 142 2.90 3.96 15.07
CA MET A 142 1.68 4.45 15.71
C MET A 142 0.86 3.29 16.33
N LEU A 143 0.86 2.12 15.67
CA LEU A 143 0.25 0.88 16.17
C LEU A 143 1.13 0.12 17.16
N GLY A 144 2.41 0.46 17.25
CA GLY A 144 3.36 -0.15 18.16
C GLY A 144 4.08 -1.39 17.69
N LEU A 145 4.16 -1.57 16.38
CA LEU A 145 4.97 -2.61 15.77
C LEU A 145 6.45 -2.25 15.86
N ASP A 146 7.29 -3.26 16.05
CA ASP A 146 8.74 -3.13 15.87
C ASP A 146 9.06 -3.31 14.38
N LEU A 147 9.47 -2.22 13.73
CA LEU A 147 9.89 -2.18 12.33
C LEU A 147 11.37 -1.85 12.19
N SER A 148 12.17 -2.03 13.25
CA SER A 148 13.59 -1.69 13.28
C SER A 148 14.42 -2.42 12.21
N SER A 149 13.99 -3.61 11.78
CA SER A 149 14.62 -4.38 10.70
C SER A 149 14.29 -3.88 9.29
N ALA A 150 13.22 -3.09 9.11
CA ALA A 150 12.70 -2.72 7.79
C ALA A 150 13.72 -1.98 6.90
N PRO A 151 14.54 -1.02 7.40
CA PRO A 151 15.59 -0.41 6.59
C PRO A 151 16.63 -1.41 6.07
N GLY A 152 16.95 -2.45 6.87
CA GLY A 152 17.85 -3.53 6.45
C GLY A 152 17.25 -4.33 5.30
N LEU A 153 16.01 -4.79 5.46
CA LEU A 153 15.30 -5.56 4.43
C LEU A 153 15.15 -4.79 3.11
N LEU A 154 14.91 -3.48 3.18
CA LEU A 154 14.87 -2.64 1.98
C LEU A 154 16.25 -2.51 1.31
N ARG A 155 17.34 -2.42 2.08
CA ARG A 155 18.70 -2.43 1.53
C ARG A 155 19.02 -3.77 0.86
N ASP A 156 18.64 -4.87 1.48
CA ASP A 156 18.85 -6.22 0.93
C ASP A 156 18.08 -6.38 -0.38
N ALA A 157 16.80 -5.96 -0.43
CA ALA A 157 15.99 -5.99 -1.64
C ALA A 157 16.56 -5.10 -2.78
N LEU A 158 17.18 -3.97 -2.46
CA LEU A 158 17.83 -3.10 -3.45
C LEU A 158 19.20 -3.62 -3.91
N ALA A 159 19.85 -4.47 -3.11
CA ALA A 159 21.12 -5.09 -3.46
C ALA A 159 20.94 -6.26 -4.45
N GLU A 160 19.74 -6.85 -4.50
CA GLU A 160 19.40 -7.87 -5.48
C GLU A 160 19.47 -7.31 -6.92
N PRO A 161 19.97 -8.09 -7.89
CA PRO A 161 20.00 -7.66 -9.29
C PRO A 161 18.60 -7.33 -9.79
N ALA A 162 18.47 -6.17 -10.46
CA ALA A 162 17.21 -5.79 -11.08
C ALA A 162 16.69 -6.91 -12.02
N PRO A 163 15.40 -7.29 -11.95
CA PRO A 163 14.86 -8.44 -12.67
C PRO A 163 14.58 -8.13 -14.15
N VAL A 164 15.58 -7.65 -14.89
CA VAL A 164 15.47 -7.12 -16.25
C VAL A 164 14.89 -8.14 -17.23
N ASP A 165 15.30 -9.40 -17.14
CA ASP A 165 14.80 -10.43 -18.05
C ASP A 165 13.34 -10.80 -17.76
N ALA A 166 12.92 -10.79 -16.49
CA ALA A 166 11.52 -10.96 -16.14
C ALA A 166 10.69 -9.77 -16.65
N ALA A 167 11.18 -8.55 -16.46
CA ALA A 167 10.53 -7.33 -16.95
C ALA A 167 10.37 -7.35 -18.49
N ARG A 168 11.40 -7.79 -19.24
CA ARG A 168 11.32 -7.93 -20.70
C ARG A 168 10.26 -8.94 -21.13
N ARG A 169 10.14 -10.07 -20.45
CA ARG A 169 9.10 -11.07 -20.73
C ARG A 169 7.70 -10.51 -20.46
N LEU A 170 7.53 -9.83 -19.33
CA LEU A 170 6.25 -9.23 -18.94
C LEU A 170 5.85 -8.08 -19.87
N ALA A 171 6.81 -7.30 -20.39
CA ALA A 171 6.54 -6.20 -21.31
C ALA A 171 5.85 -6.65 -22.62
N ALA A 172 5.99 -7.92 -23.00
CA ALA A 172 5.34 -8.52 -24.16
C ALA A 172 3.94 -9.10 -23.87
N LYS A 173 3.47 -9.03 -22.61
CA LYS A 173 2.18 -9.56 -22.15
C LYS A 173 1.23 -8.42 -21.77
N ASP A 174 -0.07 -8.61 -22.02
CA ASP A 174 -1.14 -7.65 -21.70
C ASP A 174 -2.51 -8.36 -21.74
N PRO A 175 -3.34 -8.29 -20.67
CA PRO A 175 -3.08 -7.65 -19.37
C PRO A 175 -2.17 -8.46 -18.43
N LEU A 176 -1.71 -7.81 -17.36
CA LEU A 176 -0.92 -8.43 -16.29
C LEU A 176 -1.78 -8.74 -15.06
N LEU A 177 -1.61 -9.95 -14.50
CA LEU A 177 -2.14 -10.35 -13.21
C LEU A 177 -1.02 -10.29 -12.15
N VAL A 178 -1.27 -9.66 -11.01
CA VAL A 178 -0.36 -9.68 -9.85
C VAL A 178 -1.11 -10.30 -8.67
N THR A 179 -0.50 -11.27 -7.99
CA THR A 179 -1.17 -11.97 -6.88
C THR A 179 -0.28 -12.18 -5.68
N GLY A 180 -0.92 -12.27 -4.52
CA GLY A 180 -0.30 -12.63 -3.24
C GLY A 180 -1.34 -13.16 -2.25
N PHE A 181 -0.87 -13.62 -1.10
CA PHE A 181 -1.68 -14.15 -0.01
C PHE A 181 -1.56 -13.26 1.25
N GLY A 182 -2.62 -13.12 2.03
CA GLY A 182 -2.60 -12.27 3.23
C GLY A 182 -2.19 -10.82 2.94
N PHE A 183 -1.16 -10.32 3.63
CA PHE A 183 -0.61 -8.98 3.40
C PHE A 183 -0.05 -8.80 1.98
N ASP A 184 0.48 -9.86 1.39
CA ASP A 184 1.04 -9.82 0.03
C ASP A 184 -0.03 -9.56 -1.02
N ALA A 185 -1.31 -9.87 -0.75
CA ALA A 185 -2.40 -9.49 -1.64
C ALA A 185 -2.57 -7.97 -1.73
N ILE A 186 -2.31 -7.25 -0.63
CA ILE A 186 -2.36 -5.78 -0.61
C ILE A 186 -1.14 -5.21 -1.34
N ALA A 187 0.04 -5.80 -1.13
CA ALA A 187 1.25 -5.44 -1.85
C ALA A 187 1.13 -5.72 -3.36
N ALA A 188 0.49 -6.82 -3.75
CA ALA A 188 0.20 -7.17 -5.14
C ALA A 188 -0.73 -6.13 -5.81
N ALA A 189 -1.74 -5.66 -5.09
CA ALA A 189 -2.62 -4.59 -5.56
C ALA A 189 -1.89 -3.26 -5.74
N GLU A 190 -0.97 -2.90 -4.84
CA GLU A 190 -0.12 -1.72 -5.02
C GLU A 190 0.86 -1.90 -6.19
N ALA A 191 1.51 -3.06 -6.32
CA ALA A 191 2.41 -3.36 -7.43
C ALA A 191 1.69 -3.28 -8.78
N ALA A 192 0.47 -3.81 -8.88
CA ALA A 192 -0.38 -3.65 -10.06
C ALA A 192 -0.71 -2.17 -10.34
N LEU A 193 -0.92 -1.35 -9.30
CA LEU A 193 -1.08 0.09 -9.46
C LEU A 193 0.21 0.75 -10.00
N LYS A 194 1.40 0.38 -9.49
CA LYS A 194 2.68 0.90 -10.01
C LYS A 194 2.90 0.54 -11.47
N LEU A 195 2.57 -0.69 -11.87
CA LEU A 195 2.64 -1.10 -13.28
C LEU A 195 1.74 -0.21 -14.16
N LYS A 196 0.48 -0.01 -13.77
CA LYS A 196 -0.44 0.90 -14.50
C LYS A 196 0.09 2.32 -14.61
N GLU A 197 0.65 2.87 -13.53
CA GLU A 197 1.15 4.24 -13.47
C GLU A 197 2.45 4.44 -14.26
N ALA A 198 3.38 3.46 -14.20
CA ALA A 198 4.71 3.60 -14.76
C ALA A 198 4.84 3.08 -16.19
N THR A 199 4.06 2.05 -16.57
CA THR A 199 4.19 1.38 -17.88
C THR A 199 2.97 1.55 -18.78
N PHE A 200 1.86 2.09 -18.24
CA PHE A 200 0.57 2.21 -18.91
C PHE A 200 -0.05 0.88 -19.36
N GLN A 201 0.48 -0.25 -18.90
CA GLN A 201 -0.11 -1.57 -19.13
C GLN A 201 -1.22 -1.82 -18.12
N TRP A 202 -2.30 -2.47 -18.57
CA TRP A 202 -3.34 -2.86 -17.63
C TRP A 202 -2.80 -3.96 -16.70
N ALA A 203 -2.86 -3.69 -15.39
CA ALA A 203 -2.50 -4.66 -14.38
C ALA A 203 -3.58 -4.73 -13.29
N GLU A 204 -3.94 -5.96 -12.93
CA GLU A 204 -4.91 -6.24 -11.89
C GLU A 204 -4.23 -6.98 -10.74
N GLY A 205 -4.40 -6.46 -9.52
CA GLY A 205 -3.87 -7.08 -8.32
C GLY A 205 -4.99 -7.74 -7.53
N LEU A 206 -4.86 -9.03 -7.27
CA LEU A 206 -5.86 -9.84 -6.57
C LEU A 206 -5.21 -10.68 -5.47
N SER A 207 -5.98 -11.03 -4.44
CA SER A 207 -5.57 -12.16 -3.60
C SER A 207 -5.56 -13.44 -4.44
N VAL A 208 -4.66 -14.37 -4.12
CA VAL A 208 -4.56 -15.66 -4.83
C VAL A 208 -5.89 -16.40 -4.88
N GLU A 209 -6.65 -16.39 -3.78
CA GLU A 209 -7.94 -17.07 -3.70
C GLU A 209 -8.97 -16.41 -4.61
N GLN A 210 -9.00 -15.08 -4.67
CA GLN A 210 -9.88 -14.36 -5.59
C GLN A 210 -9.50 -14.61 -7.05
N ALA A 211 -8.21 -14.69 -7.39
CA ALA A 211 -7.78 -15.04 -8.75
C ALA A 211 -8.31 -16.42 -9.18
N LEU A 212 -8.33 -17.40 -8.26
CA LEU A 212 -8.87 -18.74 -8.50
C LEU A 212 -10.41 -18.80 -8.54
N HIS A 213 -11.13 -17.80 -8.02
CA HIS A 213 -12.60 -17.85 -7.87
C HIS A 213 -13.33 -16.92 -8.84
N GLY A 214 -13.18 -17.20 -10.14
CA GLY A 214 -13.86 -16.48 -11.23
C GLY A 214 -12.90 -15.88 -12.24
N PRO A 215 -11.98 -14.97 -11.83
CA PRO A 215 -10.97 -14.36 -12.70
C PRO A 215 -10.13 -15.36 -13.49
N GLN A 216 -9.88 -16.56 -12.95
CA GLN A 216 -9.16 -17.63 -13.65
C GLN A 216 -9.76 -17.97 -15.03
N ALA A 217 -11.07 -17.76 -15.24
CA ALA A 217 -11.72 -17.99 -16.52
C ALA A 217 -11.26 -17.02 -17.63
N ALA A 218 -10.68 -15.88 -17.25
CA ALA A 218 -10.15 -14.88 -18.18
C ALA A 218 -8.69 -15.16 -18.57
N LEU A 219 -8.00 -16.11 -17.94
CA LEU A 219 -6.59 -16.40 -18.21
C LEU A 219 -6.40 -16.90 -19.65
N HIS A 220 -5.46 -16.28 -20.38
CA HIS A 220 -5.12 -16.66 -21.75
C HIS A 220 -3.64 -16.39 -22.07
N PRO A 221 -3.06 -17.02 -23.12
CA PRO A 221 -1.61 -16.97 -23.38
C PRO A 221 -0.98 -15.59 -23.62
N ARG A 222 -1.79 -14.56 -23.89
CA ARG A 222 -1.30 -13.19 -24.07
C ARG A 222 -1.20 -12.42 -22.75
N MET A 223 -1.81 -12.92 -21.66
CA MET A 223 -1.62 -12.34 -20.34
C MET A 223 -0.25 -12.70 -19.77
N GLY A 224 0.18 -11.96 -18.77
CA GLY A 224 1.35 -12.27 -17.95
C GLY A 224 0.95 -12.30 -16.48
N ALA A 225 1.70 -13.02 -15.65
CA ALA A 225 1.43 -13.10 -14.22
C ALA A 225 2.69 -12.92 -13.36
N VAL A 226 2.53 -12.20 -12.25
CA VAL A 226 3.51 -12.08 -11.16
C VAL A 226 2.86 -12.64 -9.89
N LEU A 227 3.44 -13.72 -9.36
CA LEU A 227 2.93 -14.40 -8.17
C LEU A 227 3.94 -14.19 -7.04
N PHE A 228 3.51 -13.54 -5.97
CA PHE A 228 4.29 -13.43 -4.74
C PHE A 228 4.22 -14.77 -4.01
N ASN A 229 5.38 -15.34 -3.71
CA ASN A 229 5.44 -16.58 -2.95
C ASN A 229 5.16 -16.25 -1.48
N PRO A 230 4.19 -16.92 -0.85
CA PRO A 230 3.94 -16.70 0.57
C PRO A 230 5.01 -17.36 1.42
N ASP A 231 5.39 -16.69 2.52
CA ASP A 231 6.21 -17.30 3.58
C ASP A 231 5.37 -18.21 4.48
N ASP A 232 4.08 -17.89 4.64
CA ASP A 232 3.11 -18.66 5.41
C ASP A 232 2.40 -19.74 4.55
N ASP A 233 1.82 -20.74 5.22
CA ASP A 233 0.98 -21.73 4.56
C ASP A 233 -0.31 -21.10 4.01
N ASP A 234 -0.37 -20.97 2.68
CA ASP A 234 -1.54 -20.48 1.96
C ASP A 234 -2.51 -21.60 1.54
N GLY A 235 -2.30 -22.83 2.01
CA GLY A 235 -3.08 -24.01 1.64
C GLY A 235 -2.79 -24.52 0.22
N GLY A 236 -1.61 -24.19 -0.33
CA GLY A 236 -1.18 -24.60 -1.68
C GLY A 236 -1.85 -23.82 -2.80
N ARG A 237 -2.49 -22.68 -2.50
CA ARG A 237 -3.26 -21.89 -3.47
C ARG A 237 -2.36 -21.22 -4.51
N THR A 238 -1.22 -20.69 -4.09
CA THR A 238 -0.24 -20.06 -5.00
C THR A 238 0.37 -21.10 -5.93
N ALA A 239 0.68 -22.30 -5.43
CA ALA A 239 1.14 -23.42 -6.26
C ALA A 239 0.08 -23.81 -7.30
N ARG A 240 -1.19 -23.93 -6.88
CA ARG A 240 -2.30 -24.23 -7.78
C ARG A 240 -2.48 -23.18 -8.89
N LEU A 241 -2.42 -21.89 -8.54
CA LEU A 241 -2.52 -20.82 -9.53
C LEU A 241 -1.35 -20.83 -10.51
N ARG A 242 -0.13 -21.09 -10.02
CA ARG A 242 1.07 -21.24 -10.86
C ARG A 242 0.91 -22.35 -11.89
N GLU A 243 0.46 -23.53 -11.47
CA GLU A 243 0.19 -24.67 -12.38
C GLU A 243 -0.83 -24.30 -13.45
N LEU A 244 -1.90 -23.60 -13.06
CA LEU A 244 -2.93 -23.15 -13.98
C LEU A 244 -2.36 -22.17 -15.02
N CYS A 245 -1.65 -21.14 -14.59
CA CYS A 245 -1.01 -20.15 -15.48
C CYS A 245 -0.12 -20.85 -16.52
N VAL A 246 0.73 -21.78 -16.08
CA VAL A 246 1.60 -22.56 -16.98
C VAL A 246 0.76 -23.39 -17.97
N THR A 247 -0.30 -24.04 -17.50
CA THR A 247 -1.16 -24.90 -18.33
C THR A 247 -1.85 -24.10 -19.45
N VAL A 248 -2.25 -22.86 -19.18
CA VAL A 248 -2.96 -22.00 -20.13
C VAL A 248 -2.04 -20.99 -20.84
N GLY A 249 -0.72 -21.08 -20.62
CA GLY A 249 0.30 -20.31 -21.34
C GLY A 249 0.46 -18.85 -20.90
N VAL A 250 0.01 -18.50 -19.70
CA VAL A 250 0.18 -17.15 -19.09
C VAL A 250 1.63 -16.94 -18.69
#